data_AF-A0A8H6SAH7-F1
#
_entry.id   AF-A0A8H6SAH7-F1
#
_cell.length_a   1.000
_cell.length_b   1.000
_cell.length_c   1.000
_cell.angle_alpha   90.00
_cell.angle_beta   90.00
_cell.angle_gamma   90.00
#
_symmetry.space_group_name_H-M   'P 1'
#
loop_
_entity.id
_entity.type
_entity.pdbx_description
1 polymer ?
#
loop_
_entity_poly.entity_id
_entity_poly.type
_entity_poly.pdbx_seq_one_letter_code
_entity_poly.pdbx_strand_id
1 'polypeptide(L)'
;MPKATSSSTKKPKLNKAARLAEEQEEKERARTEKSCEDESGSISKRPPKGKPKAKRPPKPGGVKKPFRKPVVYLFSPESIAASVEVALGPVWSLSHLYPRPASASAQSVKWQVKTHPDGNLTDLKSGVDVAYLFWEADVHEGRPPTTDAFDPANCACDATNSVLVPTEGIATYLNKVLTSLGLHTEAKTSFITYWLPHFAGHDNIALRFVPQVDYEKAAALTVEPAPDVVTRVCMLFTGVSNEEVARWSGLETRDGDYWKDIVGVDVQRVHDTSLFRVLEWGAMEV
;
A
#
# COMPACT_ATOMS: atom_id res chain seq x y z
N MET A 1 -37.70 -48.78 4.69
CA MET A 1 -36.29 -48.35 4.83
C MET A 1 -35.87 -47.62 3.56
N PRO A 2 -35.51 -46.32 3.62
CA PRO A 2 -35.12 -45.56 2.43
C PRO A 2 -33.63 -45.76 2.10
N LYS A 3 -33.31 -45.81 0.80
CA LYS A 3 -31.93 -45.79 0.27
C LYS A 3 -31.38 -44.36 0.31
N ALA A 4 -30.22 -44.19 0.91
CA ALA A 4 -29.48 -42.94 0.94
C ALA A 4 -28.90 -42.60 -0.44
N THR A 5 -29.21 -41.41 -0.96
CA THR A 5 -28.52 -40.81 -2.10
C THR A 5 -27.35 -39.96 -1.59
N SER A 6 -26.14 -40.33 -2.03
CA SER A 6 -24.90 -39.59 -1.78
C SER A 6 -24.84 -38.34 -2.66
N SER A 7 -24.88 -37.16 -2.02
CA SER A 7 -24.64 -35.86 -2.65
C SER A 7 -23.13 -35.60 -2.68
N SER A 8 -22.53 -35.62 -3.87
CA SER A 8 -21.14 -35.19 -4.10
C SER A 8 -21.07 -33.68 -4.25
N THR A 9 -20.61 -32.99 -3.20
CA THR A 9 -20.34 -31.55 -3.20
C THR A 9 -19.06 -31.29 -4.00
N LYS A 10 -19.18 -30.80 -5.25
CA LYS A 10 -18.03 -30.31 -6.02
C LYS A 10 -17.50 -29.01 -5.40
N LYS A 11 -16.22 -28.98 -5.01
CA LYS A 11 -15.52 -27.75 -4.65
C LYS A 11 -15.56 -26.75 -5.83
N PRO A 12 -15.76 -25.44 -5.60
CA PRO A 12 -15.77 -24.45 -6.67
C PRO A 12 -14.40 -24.41 -7.36
N LYS A 13 -14.38 -24.37 -8.69
CA LYS A 13 -13.15 -24.15 -9.44
C LYS A 13 -12.80 -22.66 -9.34
N LEU A 14 -11.68 -22.34 -8.69
CA LEU A 14 -11.12 -20.98 -8.70
C LEU A 14 -10.89 -20.52 -10.14
N ASN A 15 -11.29 -19.29 -10.45
CA ASN A 15 -11.06 -18.70 -11.78
C ASN A 15 -9.56 -18.40 -11.99
N LYS A 16 -9.16 -18.21 -13.25
CA LYS A 16 -7.75 -18.03 -13.64
C LYS A 16 -7.10 -16.79 -12.99
N ALA A 17 -7.88 -15.76 -12.69
CA ALA A 17 -7.40 -14.53 -12.07
C ALA A 17 -7.03 -14.74 -10.58
N ALA A 18 -7.87 -15.46 -9.83
CA ALA A 18 -7.58 -15.81 -8.44
C ALA A 18 -6.31 -16.66 -8.30
N ARG A 19 -6.08 -17.60 -9.24
CA ARG A 19 -4.83 -18.40 -9.25
C ARG A 19 -3.58 -17.57 -9.55
N LEU A 20 -3.71 -16.52 -10.37
CA LEU A 20 -2.58 -15.62 -10.68
C LEU A 20 -2.26 -14.69 -9.50
N ALA A 21 -3.28 -14.23 -8.77
CA ALA A 21 -3.11 -13.44 -7.56
C ALA A 21 -2.46 -14.28 -6.44
N GLU A 22 -2.93 -15.50 -6.21
CA GLU A 22 -2.31 -16.44 -5.26
C GLU A 22 -0.85 -16.77 -5.64
N GLU A 23 -0.56 -16.99 -6.93
CA GLU A 23 0.80 -17.28 -7.39
C GLU A 23 1.74 -16.07 -7.27
N GLN A 24 1.24 -14.83 -7.36
CA GLN A 24 2.03 -13.64 -7.10
C GLN A 24 2.29 -13.45 -5.60
N GLU A 25 1.28 -13.69 -4.76
CA GLU A 25 1.41 -13.59 -3.30
C GLU A 25 2.34 -14.68 -2.74
N GLU A 26 2.33 -15.89 -3.32
CA GLU A 26 3.26 -16.98 -2.98
C GLU A 26 4.70 -16.67 -3.41
N LYS A 27 4.89 -16.05 -4.59
CA LYS A 27 6.21 -15.58 -5.03
C LYS A 27 6.75 -14.45 -4.16
N GLU A 28 5.87 -13.61 -3.60
CA GLU A 28 6.24 -12.54 -2.70
C GLU A 28 6.63 -13.08 -1.31
N ARG A 29 5.85 -14.03 -0.75
CA ARG A 29 6.22 -14.75 0.48
C ARG A 29 7.57 -15.47 0.36
N ALA A 30 7.80 -16.20 -0.74
CA ALA A 30 9.05 -16.91 -0.98
C ALA A 30 10.26 -15.96 -1.14
N ARG A 31 10.04 -14.72 -1.59
CA ARG A 31 11.09 -13.71 -1.70
C ARG A 31 11.46 -13.12 -0.34
N THR A 32 10.49 -12.97 0.56
CA THR A 32 10.68 -12.52 1.94
C THR A 32 11.36 -13.60 2.78
N GLU A 33 10.96 -14.86 2.68
CA GLU A 33 11.58 -16.00 3.38
C GLU A 33 13.05 -16.21 2.97
N LYS A 34 13.35 -16.10 1.66
CA LYS A 34 14.73 -16.19 1.17
C LYS A 34 15.63 -15.05 1.65
N SER A 35 15.06 -13.92 2.04
CA SER A 35 15.82 -12.83 2.68
C SER A 35 16.15 -13.13 4.15
N CYS A 36 15.34 -13.97 4.82
CA CYS A 36 15.54 -14.37 6.21
C CYS A 36 16.50 -15.57 6.37
N GLU A 37 16.50 -16.50 5.41
CA GLU A 37 17.40 -17.68 5.44
C GLU A 37 18.89 -17.33 5.24
N ASP A 38 19.20 -16.20 4.58
CA ASP A 38 20.58 -15.74 4.37
C ASP A 38 21.25 -15.23 5.66
N GLU A 39 20.51 -15.07 6.77
CA GLU A 39 21.04 -14.61 8.07
C GLU A 39 21.21 -15.71 9.14
N SER A 40 20.79 -16.97 8.90
CA SER A 40 20.92 -18.03 9.91
C SER A 40 21.56 -19.32 9.40
N GLY A 41 22.89 -19.41 9.56
CA GLY A 41 23.56 -20.66 9.95
C GLY A 41 24.73 -21.14 9.08
N SER A 42 25.94 -21.23 9.68
CA SER A 42 26.78 -22.44 9.52
C SER A 42 27.92 -22.49 10.55
N ILE A 43 27.93 -23.53 11.39
CA ILE A 43 29.06 -23.95 12.23
C ILE A 43 29.92 -24.97 11.45
N SER A 44 31.16 -24.57 11.18
CA SER A 44 32.44 -25.31 11.11
C SER A 44 32.53 -26.74 10.52
N LYS A 45 33.31 -26.89 9.42
CA LYS A 45 34.58 -27.68 9.33
C LYS A 45 35.32 -27.37 8.00
N ARG A 46 36.67 -27.39 8.01
CA ARG A 46 37.63 -27.00 6.92
C ARG A 46 38.70 -28.12 6.76
N PRO A 47 39.64 -28.15 5.76
CA PRO A 47 39.87 -27.38 4.50
C PRO A 47 40.28 -28.34 3.31
N PRO A 48 41.03 -28.04 2.18
CA PRO A 48 42.18 -27.13 1.97
C PRO A 48 42.04 -26.09 0.82
N LYS A 49 43.10 -25.30 0.67
CA LYS A 49 43.21 -23.92 0.14
C LYS A 49 43.04 -23.77 -1.38
N GLY A 50 42.16 -22.85 -1.78
CA GLY A 50 42.06 -22.26 -3.13
C GLY A 50 42.21 -20.74 -3.08
N LYS A 51 42.80 -20.17 -4.14
CA LYS A 51 43.25 -18.77 -4.33
C LYS A 51 42.28 -17.68 -3.81
N PRO A 52 42.79 -16.51 -3.35
CA PRO A 52 41.95 -15.45 -2.79
C PRO A 52 40.98 -14.92 -3.85
N LYS A 53 39.68 -15.12 -3.64
CA LYS A 53 38.62 -14.43 -4.41
C LYS A 53 38.65 -12.95 -4.01
N ALA A 54 38.79 -12.08 -4.99
CA ALA A 54 38.64 -10.64 -4.82
C ALA A 54 37.29 -10.36 -4.15
N LYS A 55 37.31 -9.61 -3.04
CA LYS A 55 36.09 -9.10 -2.41
C LYS A 55 35.37 -8.24 -3.45
N ARG A 56 34.12 -8.59 -3.77
CA ARG A 56 33.25 -7.68 -4.53
C ARG A 56 33.18 -6.37 -3.74
N PRO A 57 33.34 -5.20 -4.38
CA PRO A 57 33.10 -3.95 -3.69
C PRO A 57 31.64 -3.94 -3.19
N PRO A 58 31.37 -3.34 -2.02
CA PRO A 58 30.00 -3.13 -1.57
C PRO A 58 29.25 -2.38 -2.68
N LYS A 59 28.05 -2.83 -3.03
CA LYS A 59 27.16 -2.05 -3.91
C LYS A 59 26.88 -0.73 -3.20
N PRO A 60 27.16 0.44 -3.81
CA PRO A 60 26.63 1.68 -3.31
C PRO A 60 25.15 1.70 -3.69
N GLY A 61 24.27 1.62 -2.72
CA GLY A 61 22.84 1.76 -2.92
C GLY A 61 22.19 1.92 -1.57
N GLY A 62 21.84 3.17 -1.23
CA GLY A 62 20.95 3.46 -0.12
C GLY A 62 19.72 2.57 -0.20
N VAL A 63 19.19 2.20 0.96
CA VAL A 63 17.97 1.41 1.04
C VAL A 63 16.86 2.24 0.41
N LYS A 64 16.53 1.96 -0.85
CA LYS A 64 15.39 2.56 -1.53
C LYS A 64 14.14 2.20 -0.73
N LYS A 65 13.59 3.16 0.03
CA LYS A 65 12.32 3.01 0.73
C LYS A 65 11.19 3.24 -0.27
N PRO A 66 10.54 2.17 -0.75
CA PRO A 66 9.60 2.28 -1.85
C PRO A 66 8.21 2.67 -1.35
N PHE A 67 7.45 3.37 -2.18
CA PHE A 67 6.03 3.62 -1.95
C PHE A 67 5.23 2.41 -2.45
N ARG A 68 4.62 1.68 -1.51
CA ARG A 68 4.07 0.33 -1.77
C ARG A 68 2.56 0.29 -1.60
N LYS A 69 1.95 -0.55 -2.45
CA LYS A 69 0.52 -0.82 -2.52
C LYS A 69 -0.41 0.41 -2.48
N PRO A 70 -0.20 1.44 -3.31
CA PRO A 70 -1.31 2.25 -3.78
C PRO A 70 -2.35 1.40 -4.51
N VAL A 71 -3.56 1.38 -3.97
CA VAL A 71 -4.72 0.79 -4.65
C VAL A 71 -5.81 1.83 -4.82
N VAL A 72 -6.44 1.85 -5.99
CA VAL A 72 -7.49 2.80 -6.35
C VAL A 72 -8.79 2.04 -6.62
N TYR A 73 -9.79 2.32 -5.79
CA TYR A 73 -11.16 1.83 -5.92
C TYR A 73 -12.03 2.90 -6.57
N LEU A 74 -12.94 2.48 -7.45
CA LEU A 74 -13.94 3.33 -8.07
C LEU A 74 -15.32 2.78 -7.77
N PHE A 75 -16.19 3.59 -7.16
CA PHE A 75 -17.56 3.22 -6.82
C PHE A 75 -18.52 4.15 -7.52
N SER A 76 -19.37 3.63 -8.39
CA SER A 76 -20.38 4.41 -9.10
C SER A 76 -21.76 3.78 -8.89
N PRO A 77 -22.84 4.58 -8.71
CA PRO A 77 -24.20 4.04 -8.60
C PRO A 77 -24.63 3.29 -9.88
N GLU A 78 -24.06 3.66 -11.01
CA GLU A 78 -24.31 3.05 -12.32
C GLU A 78 -23.01 2.64 -12.98
N SER A 79 -23.08 1.67 -13.89
CA SER A 79 -21.90 1.29 -14.67
C SER A 79 -21.49 2.38 -15.64
N ILE A 80 -20.32 2.99 -15.41
CA ILE A 80 -19.76 4.04 -16.27
C ILE A 80 -18.38 3.64 -16.79
N ALA A 81 -18.03 4.13 -17.98
CA ALA A 81 -16.64 4.07 -18.44
C ALA A 81 -15.85 5.19 -17.76
N ALA A 82 -14.67 4.87 -17.23
CA ALA A 82 -13.79 5.82 -16.57
C ALA A 82 -12.34 5.67 -17.05
N SER A 83 -11.67 6.81 -17.18
CA SER A 83 -10.22 6.92 -17.37
C SER A 83 -9.59 7.31 -16.04
N VAL A 84 -8.56 6.58 -15.61
CA VAL A 84 -7.83 6.85 -14.37
C VAL A 84 -6.37 7.07 -14.71
N GLU A 85 -5.82 8.20 -14.30
CA GLU A 85 -4.44 8.58 -14.57
C GLU A 85 -3.72 8.96 -13.28
N VAL A 86 -2.56 8.37 -13.05
CA VAL A 86 -1.65 8.73 -11.97
C VAL A 86 -0.40 9.35 -12.59
N ALA A 87 -0.05 10.56 -12.16
CA ALA A 87 1.17 11.26 -12.58
C ALA A 87 2.05 11.54 -11.36
N LEU A 88 3.26 11.01 -11.36
CA LEU A 88 4.21 11.13 -10.25
C LEU A 88 5.09 12.37 -10.41
N GLY A 89 5.47 12.96 -9.28
CA GLY A 89 6.54 13.92 -9.20
C GLY A 89 7.91 13.28 -9.49
N PRO A 90 8.92 14.09 -9.84
CA PRO A 90 10.20 13.62 -10.40
C PRO A 90 11.06 12.79 -9.44
N VAL A 91 10.75 12.79 -8.14
CA VAL A 91 11.45 11.99 -7.12
C VAL A 91 10.98 10.54 -7.08
N TRP A 92 9.90 10.21 -7.80
CA TRP A 92 9.33 8.88 -7.87
C TRP A 92 9.44 8.30 -9.27
N SER A 93 9.48 6.98 -9.38
CA SER A 93 9.25 6.28 -10.65
C SER A 93 8.39 5.05 -10.45
N LEU A 94 7.40 4.87 -11.32
CA LEU A 94 6.52 3.69 -11.30
C LEU A 94 7.33 2.40 -11.45
N SER A 95 7.04 1.41 -10.59
CA SER A 95 7.75 0.13 -10.55
C SER A 95 6.85 -1.09 -10.83
N HIS A 96 5.66 -1.14 -10.23
CA HIS A 96 4.67 -2.20 -10.47
C HIS A 96 3.31 -1.58 -10.77
N LEU A 97 2.56 -2.23 -11.68
CA LEU A 97 1.27 -1.75 -12.18
C LEU A 97 0.35 -2.94 -12.40
N TYR A 98 -0.91 -2.83 -11.99
CA TYR A 98 -1.95 -3.82 -12.26
C TYR A 98 -3.35 -3.18 -12.29
N PRO A 99 -4.27 -3.60 -13.16
CA PRO A 99 -4.08 -4.46 -14.33
C PRO A 99 -3.15 -3.79 -15.35
N ARG A 100 -2.91 -4.46 -16.49
CA ARG A 100 -2.04 -3.90 -17.53
C ARG A 100 -2.64 -2.58 -18.06
N PRO A 101 -1.93 -1.44 -17.91
CA PRO A 101 -2.51 -0.15 -18.26
C PRO A 101 -2.69 0.04 -19.77
N ALA A 102 -3.51 1.05 -20.11
CA ALA A 102 -3.68 1.52 -21.47
C ALA A 102 -2.36 2.15 -21.98
N SER A 103 -1.74 2.99 -21.15
CA SER A 103 -0.42 3.58 -21.37
C SER A 103 0.34 3.73 -20.04
N ALA A 104 1.66 3.61 -20.09
CA ALA A 104 2.52 3.85 -18.92
C ALA A 104 3.90 4.36 -19.35
N SER A 105 4.48 5.19 -18.50
CA SER A 105 5.86 5.65 -18.51
C SER A 105 6.44 5.47 -17.11
N ALA A 106 7.68 5.91 -16.87
CA ALA A 106 8.23 5.94 -15.51
C ALA A 106 7.52 6.93 -14.59
N GLN A 107 6.85 7.95 -15.14
CA GLN A 107 6.26 9.07 -14.38
C GLN A 107 4.73 9.10 -14.45
N SER A 108 4.11 8.31 -15.32
CA SER A 108 2.67 8.33 -15.47
C SER A 108 2.10 6.99 -15.88
N VAL A 109 0.88 6.69 -15.46
CA VAL A 109 0.13 5.51 -15.86
C VAL A 109 -1.33 5.87 -16.05
N LYS A 110 -1.95 5.26 -17.08
CA LYS A 110 -3.36 5.46 -17.41
C LYS A 110 -4.07 4.12 -17.60
N TRP A 111 -5.20 3.95 -16.93
CA TRP A 111 -6.14 2.85 -17.15
C TRP A 111 -7.44 3.34 -17.77
N GLN A 112 -8.11 2.45 -18.48
CA GLN A 112 -9.47 2.65 -18.96
C GLN A 112 -10.30 1.48 -18.46
N VAL A 113 -11.28 1.77 -17.62
CA VAL A 113 -12.10 0.75 -16.95
C VAL A 113 -13.57 1.05 -17.12
N LYS A 114 -14.39 0.02 -16.95
CA LYS A 114 -15.82 0.17 -16.70
C LYS A 114 -16.08 -0.16 -15.24
N THR A 115 -16.69 0.76 -14.51
CA THR A 115 -17.14 0.54 -13.13
C THR A 115 -18.42 -0.28 -13.12
N HIS A 116 -18.67 -0.96 -12.00
CA HIS A 116 -19.92 -1.67 -11.73
C HIS A 116 -20.50 -1.25 -10.37
N PRO A 117 -21.83 -1.32 -10.18
CA PRO A 117 -22.47 -0.95 -8.91
C PRO A 117 -22.02 -1.76 -7.69
N ASP A 118 -21.43 -2.94 -7.90
CA ASP A 118 -20.86 -3.77 -6.84
C ASP A 118 -19.42 -3.36 -6.44
N GLY A 119 -18.85 -2.36 -7.11
CA GLY A 119 -17.49 -1.86 -6.88
C GLY A 119 -16.39 -2.56 -7.69
N ASN A 120 -16.72 -3.61 -8.45
CA ASN A 120 -15.77 -4.22 -9.36
C ASN A 120 -15.53 -3.35 -10.60
N LEU A 121 -14.38 -3.55 -11.24
CA LEU A 121 -13.98 -2.87 -12.46
C LEU A 121 -13.71 -3.89 -13.56
N THR A 122 -14.18 -3.63 -14.78
CA THR A 122 -13.71 -4.35 -15.96
C THR A 122 -12.67 -3.50 -16.68
N ASP A 123 -11.44 -4.00 -16.83
CA ASP A 123 -10.43 -3.37 -17.69
C ASP A 123 -10.89 -3.40 -19.15
N LEU A 124 -11.04 -2.23 -19.77
CA LEU A 124 -11.62 -2.12 -21.12
C LEU A 124 -10.72 -2.71 -22.22
N LYS A 125 -9.41 -2.83 -21.95
CA LYS A 125 -8.45 -3.37 -22.91
C LYS A 125 -8.41 -4.89 -22.92
N SER A 126 -8.44 -5.52 -21.75
CA SER A 126 -8.32 -6.99 -21.59
C SER A 126 -9.64 -7.70 -21.31
N GLY A 127 -10.68 -6.98 -20.89
CA GLY A 127 -11.95 -7.54 -20.45
C GLY A 127 -11.87 -8.28 -19.10
N VAL A 128 -10.78 -8.10 -18.35
CA VAL A 128 -10.59 -8.74 -17.05
C VAL A 128 -11.27 -7.93 -15.96
N ASP A 129 -12.00 -8.61 -15.10
CA ASP A 129 -12.56 -8.02 -13.90
C ASP A 129 -11.52 -7.97 -12.77
N VAL A 130 -11.40 -6.81 -12.13
CA VAL A 130 -10.50 -6.53 -11.02
C VAL A 130 -11.25 -5.75 -9.93
N ALA A 131 -10.85 -5.92 -8.67
CA ALA A 131 -11.45 -5.19 -7.56
C ALA A 131 -10.96 -3.73 -7.46
N TYR A 132 -9.73 -3.47 -7.93
CA TYR A 132 -9.07 -2.17 -7.85
C TYR A 132 -7.97 -2.05 -8.91
N LEU A 133 -7.52 -0.81 -9.14
CA LEU A 133 -6.27 -0.51 -9.84
C LEU A 133 -5.13 -0.45 -8.82
N PHE A 134 -3.92 -0.78 -9.24
CA PHE A 134 -2.76 -0.88 -8.36
C PHE A 134 -1.53 -0.27 -9.05
N TRP A 135 -0.76 0.49 -8.28
CA TRP A 135 0.55 0.97 -8.68
C TRP A 135 1.51 0.98 -7.51
N GLU A 136 2.81 1.00 -7.80
CA GLU A 136 3.87 1.25 -6.83
C GLU A 136 4.92 2.17 -7.43
N ALA A 137 5.68 2.85 -6.58
CA ALA A 137 6.78 3.69 -7.01
C ALA A 137 8.04 3.47 -6.16
N ASP A 138 9.18 3.54 -6.83
CA ASP A 138 10.47 3.64 -6.15
C ASP A 138 10.83 5.12 -5.96
N VAL A 139 11.46 5.44 -4.84
CA VAL A 139 11.97 6.78 -4.54
C VAL A 139 13.41 6.93 -5.02
N HIS A 140 13.70 8.05 -5.68
CA HIS A 140 15.03 8.43 -6.12
C HIS A 140 15.69 9.33 -5.06
N GLU A 141 16.77 8.84 -4.47
CA GLU A 141 17.59 9.59 -3.52
C GLU A 141 18.48 10.63 -4.23
N GLY A 142 18.97 11.62 -3.47
CA GLY A 142 20.05 12.51 -3.92
C GLY A 142 19.62 13.89 -4.40
N ARG A 143 18.36 14.30 -4.15
CA ARG A 143 17.93 15.69 -4.31
C ARG A 143 17.89 16.40 -2.96
N PRO A 144 18.30 17.68 -2.86
CA PRO A 144 18.08 18.47 -1.65
C PRO A 144 16.58 18.50 -1.27
N PRO A 145 16.26 18.60 0.03
CA PRO A 145 14.90 18.74 0.51
C PRO A 145 14.16 19.84 -0.23
N THR A 146 12.91 19.57 -0.62
CA THR A 146 12.04 20.61 -1.17
C THR A 146 11.39 21.43 -0.06
N THR A 147 10.84 22.58 -0.42
CA THR A 147 10.00 23.39 0.49
C THR A 147 8.55 22.89 0.52
N ASP A 148 8.25 21.78 -0.14
CA ASP A 148 6.91 21.22 -0.15
C ASP A 148 6.59 20.63 1.23
N ALA A 149 5.32 20.71 1.64
CA ALA A 149 4.87 20.15 2.91
C ALA A 149 5.00 18.61 2.97
N PHE A 150 5.11 17.96 1.81
CA PHE A 150 5.45 16.55 1.69
C PHE A 150 6.54 16.35 0.63
N ASP A 151 7.72 15.92 1.08
CA ASP A 151 8.82 15.49 0.23
C ASP A 151 9.06 13.99 0.42
N PRO A 152 8.69 13.15 -0.56
CA PRO A 152 8.86 11.71 -0.44
C PRO A 152 10.30 11.23 -0.28
N ALA A 153 11.30 12.02 -0.68
CA ALA A 153 12.70 11.65 -0.56
C ALA A 153 13.29 11.99 0.82
N ASN A 154 12.63 12.87 1.59
CA ASN A 154 13.16 13.44 2.83
C ASN A 154 12.15 13.43 4.00
N CYS A 155 11.05 12.68 3.87
CA CYS A 155 10.05 12.57 4.93
C CYS A 155 10.57 11.71 6.10
N ALA A 156 10.13 12.06 7.31
CA ALA A 156 10.45 11.33 8.53
C ALA A 156 9.22 11.24 9.44
N CYS A 157 9.27 10.30 10.38
CA CYS A 157 8.35 10.23 11.52
C CYS A 157 9.09 10.72 12.76
N ASP A 158 8.49 11.64 13.50
CA ASP A 158 8.97 12.11 14.79
C ASP A 158 7.81 12.35 15.75
N ALA A 159 8.17 12.65 16.99
CA ALA A 159 7.24 12.87 18.08
C ALA A 159 6.20 13.97 17.77
N THR A 160 6.56 15.01 17.01
CA THR A 160 5.67 16.14 16.71
C THR A 160 4.65 15.83 15.61
N ASN A 161 4.93 14.87 14.73
CA ASN A 161 4.09 14.60 13.55
C ASN A 161 3.53 13.16 13.48
N SER A 162 3.94 12.26 14.37
CA SER A 162 3.50 10.86 14.39
C SER A 162 2.93 10.43 15.75
N VAL A 163 2.11 9.38 15.72
CA VAL A 163 1.75 8.59 16.90
C VAL A 163 2.77 7.47 17.08
N LEU A 164 3.01 7.04 18.31
CA LEU A 164 3.74 5.81 18.61
C LEU A 164 2.76 4.74 19.09
N VAL A 165 2.77 3.57 18.45
CA VAL A 165 1.87 2.45 18.77
C VAL A 165 2.68 1.18 18.95
N PRO A 166 2.51 0.42 20.05
CA PRO A 166 3.12 -0.89 20.18
C PRO A 166 2.70 -1.82 19.05
N THR A 167 3.62 -2.63 18.53
CA THR A 167 3.33 -3.51 17.38
C THR A 167 2.18 -4.48 17.65
N GLU A 168 2.01 -4.95 18.90
CA GLU A 168 0.88 -5.80 19.29
C GLU A 168 -0.50 -5.11 19.14
N GLY A 169 -0.54 -3.78 19.26
CA GLY A 169 -1.76 -2.98 19.17
C GLY A 169 -2.04 -2.41 17.78
N ILE A 170 -1.09 -2.51 16.85
CA ILE A 170 -1.12 -1.76 15.58
C ILE A 170 -2.33 -2.09 14.72
N ALA A 171 -2.71 -3.38 14.63
CA ALA A 171 -3.86 -3.81 13.83
C ALA A 171 -5.18 -3.18 14.33
N THR A 172 -5.37 -3.19 15.65
CA THR A 172 -6.55 -2.62 16.29
C THR A 172 -6.60 -1.11 16.10
N TYR A 173 -5.45 -0.45 16.27
CA TYR A 173 -5.32 0.98 16.07
C TYR A 173 -5.63 1.38 14.61
N LEU A 174 -4.99 0.75 13.63
CA LEU A 174 -5.21 1.02 12.21
C LEU A 174 -6.66 0.74 11.80
N ASN A 175 -7.28 -0.34 12.28
CA ASN A 175 -8.69 -0.60 11.96
C ASN A 175 -9.60 0.55 12.43
N LYS A 176 -9.36 1.13 13.62
CA LYS A 176 -10.13 2.28 14.12
C LYS A 176 -9.87 3.52 13.26
N VAL A 177 -8.60 3.89 13.06
CA VAL A 177 -8.24 5.11 12.31
C VAL A 177 -8.72 5.04 10.86
N LEU A 178 -8.47 3.94 10.16
CA LEU A 178 -8.89 3.79 8.77
C LEU A 178 -10.43 3.78 8.63
N THR A 179 -11.16 3.34 9.65
CA THR A 179 -12.64 3.48 9.69
C THR A 179 -13.04 4.94 9.79
N SER A 180 -12.40 5.71 10.67
CA SER A 180 -12.65 7.15 10.79
C SER A 180 -12.25 7.93 9.54
N LEU A 181 -11.29 7.42 8.75
CA LEU A 181 -10.89 7.99 7.45
C LEU A 181 -11.81 7.54 6.29
N GLY A 182 -12.86 6.75 6.56
CA GLY A 182 -13.86 6.37 5.58
C GLY A 182 -13.53 5.13 4.74
N LEU A 183 -12.47 4.38 5.05
CA LEU A 183 -12.16 3.14 4.31
C LEU A 183 -13.20 2.05 4.63
N HIS A 184 -13.72 1.42 3.58
CA HIS A 184 -14.62 0.27 3.69
C HIS A 184 -13.88 -1.00 4.15
N THR A 185 -14.64 -2.03 4.52
CA THR A 185 -14.11 -3.26 5.12
C THR A 185 -13.00 -3.92 4.31
N GLU A 186 -13.18 -4.04 2.99
CA GLU A 186 -12.18 -4.69 2.13
C GLU A 186 -10.90 -3.84 2.03
N ALA A 187 -10.99 -2.52 1.84
CA ALA A 187 -9.82 -1.64 1.82
C ALA A 187 -9.05 -1.69 3.15
N LYS A 188 -9.74 -1.60 4.29
CA LYS A 188 -9.09 -1.71 5.61
C LYS A 188 -8.40 -3.05 5.81
N THR A 189 -9.08 -4.13 5.45
CA THR A 189 -8.53 -5.48 5.58
C THR A 189 -7.27 -5.61 4.72
N SER A 190 -7.34 -5.20 3.45
CA SER A 190 -6.24 -5.26 2.48
C SER A 190 -5.06 -4.35 2.85
N PHE A 191 -5.32 -3.19 3.47
CA PHE A 191 -4.30 -2.32 4.04
C PHE A 191 -3.57 -3.02 5.18
N ILE A 192 -4.32 -3.48 6.19
CA ILE A 192 -3.75 -4.06 7.41
C ILE A 192 -3.00 -5.36 7.10
N THR A 193 -3.58 -6.28 6.33
CA THR A 193 -2.95 -7.57 6.04
C THR A 193 -1.66 -7.44 5.23
N TYR A 194 -1.56 -6.43 4.36
CA TYR A 194 -0.34 -6.16 3.61
C TYR A 194 0.77 -5.60 4.49
N TRP A 195 0.46 -4.65 5.35
CA TRP A 195 1.48 -3.95 6.15
C TRP A 195 1.86 -4.67 7.45
N LEU A 196 1.02 -5.56 7.98
CA LEU A 196 1.34 -6.30 9.21
C LEU A 196 2.69 -7.03 9.19
N PRO A 197 3.08 -7.76 8.11
CA PRO A 197 4.40 -8.37 8.02
C PRO A 197 5.55 -7.35 8.11
N HIS A 198 5.36 -6.11 7.64
CA HIS A 198 6.37 -5.05 7.69
C HIS A 198 6.50 -4.44 9.10
N PHE A 199 5.48 -4.57 9.95
CA PHE A 199 5.55 -4.12 11.34
C PHE A 199 6.18 -5.15 12.28
N ALA A 200 6.16 -6.43 11.90
CA ALA A 200 6.51 -7.54 12.78
C ALA A 200 7.98 -7.53 13.28
N GLY A 201 8.87 -6.81 12.60
CA GLY A 201 10.28 -6.66 12.99
C GLY A 201 10.56 -5.56 14.02
N HIS A 202 9.55 -4.83 14.48
CA HIS A 202 9.72 -3.67 15.36
C HIS A 202 8.93 -3.83 16.66
N ASP A 203 9.44 -3.27 17.76
CA ASP A 203 8.73 -3.26 19.05
C ASP A 203 7.57 -2.26 19.04
N ASN A 204 7.82 -1.09 18.45
CA ASN A 204 6.88 0.00 18.32
C ASN A 204 6.92 0.56 16.90
N ILE A 205 5.76 1.02 16.42
CA ILE A 205 5.61 1.67 15.13
C ILE A 205 5.27 3.13 15.37
N ALA A 206 6.13 4.02 14.89
CA ALA A 206 5.77 5.42 14.73
C ALA A 206 5.11 5.60 13.37
N LEU A 207 3.95 6.22 13.32
CA LEU A 207 3.25 6.46 12.06
C LEU A 207 2.53 7.80 12.03
N ARG A 208 2.34 8.30 10.82
CA ARG A 208 1.50 9.46 10.51
C ARG A 208 0.77 9.30 9.20
N PHE A 209 -0.29 10.08 9.02
CA PHE A 209 -0.93 10.23 7.73
C PHE A 209 -0.54 11.57 7.08
N VAL A 210 -0.38 11.56 5.77
CA VAL A 210 -0.07 12.75 4.96
C VAL A 210 -1.37 13.47 4.61
N PRO A 211 -1.42 14.81 4.71
CA PRO A 211 -2.55 15.59 4.18
C PRO A 211 -2.81 15.25 2.72
N GLN A 212 -4.06 14.99 2.35
CA GLN A 212 -4.42 14.59 0.98
C GLN A 212 -3.93 15.62 -0.05
N VAL A 213 -4.05 16.91 0.27
CA VAL A 213 -3.62 18.02 -0.60
C VAL A 213 -2.12 18.04 -0.89
N ASP A 214 -1.30 17.51 0.02
CA ASP A 214 0.15 17.45 -0.16
C ASP A 214 0.56 16.17 -0.87
N TYR A 215 -0.16 15.08 -0.61
CA TYR A 215 0.00 13.84 -1.37
C TYR A 215 -0.35 14.04 -2.86
N GLU A 216 -1.39 14.83 -3.17
CA GLU A 216 -1.79 15.18 -4.54
C GLU A 216 -0.68 15.87 -5.33
N LYS A 217 0.15 16.69 -4.68
CA LYS A 217 1.29 17.36 -5.32
C LYS A 217 2.40 16.37 -5.68
N ALA A 218 2.57 15.31 -4.89
CA ALA A 218 3.60 14.29 -5.10
C ALA A 218 3.18 13.21 -6.10
N ALA A 219 1.91 12.81 -6.10
CA ALA A 219 1.30 11.95 -7.12
C ALA A 219 -0.10 12.44 -7.43
N ALA A 220 -0.30 13.08 -8.58
CA ALA A 220 -1.60 13.55 -9.00
C ALA A 220 -2.49 12.37 -9.44
N LEU A 221 -3.75 12.34 -8.99
CA LEU A 221 -4.74 11.33 -9.39
C LEU A 221 -5.89 12.01 -10.15
N THR A 222 -5.94 11.78 -11.46
CA THR A 222 -6.99 12.32 -12.33
C THR A 222 -7.95 11.21 -12.76
N VAL A 223 -9.25 11.43 -12.59
CA VAL A 223 -10.30 10.49 -12.99
C VAL A 223 -11.32 11.21 -13.87
N GLU A 224 -11.67 10.60 -15.01
CA GLU A 224 -12.66 11.11 -15.96
C GLU A 224 -13.74 10.04 -16.23
N PRO A 225 -15.05 10.33 -16.10
CA PRO A 225 -15.62 11.61 -15.66
C PRO A 225 -15.18 11.98 -14.23
N ALA A 226 -15.27 13.27 -13.88
CA ALA A 226 -14.84 13.73 -12.57
C ALA A 226 -15.68 13.05 -11.47
N PRO A 227 -15.07 12.42 -10.47
CA PRO A 227 -15.80 11.87 -9.33
C PRO A 227 -16.33 12.98 -8.43
N ASP A 228 -17.44 12.71 -7.78
CA ASP A 228 -18.06 13.60 -6.81
C ASP A 228 -17.18 13.78 -5.55
N VAL A 229 -16.47 12.71 -5.17
CA VAL A 229 -15.56 12.70 -4.01
C VAL A 229 -14.36 11.81 -4.30
N VAL A 230 -13.18 12.31 -3.92
CA VAL A 230 -11.91 11.58 -3.94
C VAL A 230 -11.36 11.56 -2.52
N THR A 231 -11.03 10.37 -2.01
CA THR A 231 -10.39 10.17 -0.71
C THR A 231 -9.07 9.47 -0.90
N ARG A 232 -7.98 10.07 -0.42
CA ARG A 232 -6.63 9.52 -0.58
C ARG A 232 -5.94 9.47 0.76
N VAL A 233 -5.65 8.26 1.22
CA VAL A 233 -5.03 8.01 2.52
C VAL A 233 -3.61 7.49 2.31
N CYS A 234 -2.62 8.33 2.64
CA CYS A 234 -1.20 7.98 2.56
C CYS A 234 -0.62 7.90 3.97
N MET A 235 -0.15 6.72 4.37
CA MET A 235 0.52 6.50 5.65
C MET A 235 2.03 6.49 5.48
N LEU A 236 2.74 7.15 6.39
CA LEU A 236 4.18 6.99 6.58
C LEU A 236 4.41 6.30 7.92
N PHE A 237 5.38 5.40 7.99
CA PHE A 237 5.73 4.75 9.25
C PHE A 237 7.22 4.45 9.36
N THR A 238 7.70 4.25 10.57
CA THR A 238 9.04 3.74 10.85
C THR A 238 9.02 2.93 12.13
N GLY A 239 9.95 1.98 12.25
CA GLY A 239 10.15 1.21 13.47
C GLY A 239 10.86 2.05 14.54
N VAL A 240 10.44 1.90 15.80
CA VAL A 240 11.07 2.57 16.95
C VAL A 240 11.46 1.51 17.98
N SER A 241 12.74 1.50 18.36
CA SER A 241 13.23 0.56 19.37
C SER A 241 12.81 0.98 20.78
N ASN A 242 12.78 0.02 21.70
CA ASN A 242 12.41 0.28 23.10
C ASN A 242 13.26 1.35 23.79
N GLU A 243 14.55 1.49 23.43
CA GLU A 243 15.45 2.51 23.99
C GLU A 243 15.08 3.93 23.56
N GLU A 244 14.40 4.07 22.42
CA GLU A 244 14.07 5.37 21.84
C GLU A 244 12.70 5.88 22.30
N VAL A 245 11.83 5.00 22.81
CA VAL A 245 10.47 5.31 23.27
C VAL A 245 10.42 6.51 24.23
N ALA A 246 11.43 6.69 25.08
CA ALA A 246 11.48 7.84 25.99
C ALA A 246 11.48 9.20 25.26
N ARG A 247 12.03 9.26 24.04
CA ARG A 247 12.04 10.47 23.18
C ARG A 247 10.67 10.76 22.54
N TRP A 248 9.75 9.80 22.63
CA TRP A 248 8.37 9.88 22.15
C TRP A 248 7.37 10.16 23.28
N SER A 249 7.85 10.47 24.49
CA SER A 249 6.99 10.71 25.65
C SER A 249 6.33 12.10 25.62
N GLY A 250 5.06 12.18 26.04
CA GLY A 250 4.32 13.44 26.18
C GLY A 250 3.34 13.80 25.06
N LEU A 251 2.97 12.84 24.20
CA LEU A 251 2.19 13.12 23.00
C LEU A 251 0.81 12.49 23.06
N GLU A 252 -0.17 13.35 22.84
CA GLU A 252 -1.60 13.07 22.88
C GLU A 252 -1.98 11.85 22.04
N THR A 253 -3.06 11.16 22.43
CA THR A 253 -3.65 10.10 21.64
C THR A 253 -4.13 10.68 20.31
N ARG A 254 -3.42 10.39 19.22
CA ARG A 254 -3.84 10.74 17.86
C ARG A 254 -4.81 9.68 17.36
N ASP A 255 -6.08 9.85 17.66
CA ASP A 255 -7.12 8.92 17.25
C ASP A 255 -7.62 9.21 15.81
N GLY A 256 -8.70 8.54 15.42
CA GLY A 256 -9.26 8.68 14.09
C GLY A 256 -9.79 10.08 13.77
N ASP A 257 -10.29 10.83 14.75
CA ASP A 257 -10.79 12.18 14.52
C ASP A 257 -9.63 13.16 14.29
N TYR A 258 -8.55 13.02 15.06
CA TYR A 258 -7.32 13.77 14.81
C TYR A 258 -6.81 13.54 13.37
N TRP A 259 -6.72 12.29 12.92
CA TRP A 259 -6.21 12.01 11.56
C TRP A 259 -7.19 12.43 10.47
N LYS A 260 -8.49 12.38 10.71
CA LYS A 260 -9.49 12.91 9.78
C LYS A 260 -9.26 14.39 9.49
N ASP A 261 -8.95 15.18 10.51
CA ASP A 261 -8.65 16.60 10.37
C ASP A 261 -7.31 16.84 9.63
N ILE A 262 -6.28 16.03 9.92
CA ILE A 262 -4.98 16.11 9.23
C ILE A 262 -5.08 15.71 7.75
N VAL A 263 -5.75 14.60 7.44
CA VAL A 263 -5.86 14.12 6.05
C VAL A 263 -6.82 15.00 5.24
N GLY A 264 -7.89 15.50 5.88
CA GLY A 264 -8.88 16.38 5.26
C GLY A 264 -9.92 15.63 4.43
N VAL A 265 -10.41 14.48 4.91
CA VAL A 265 -11.36 13.63 4.17
C VAL A 265 -12.83 14.00 4.44
N ASP A 266 -13.66 13.92 3.40
CA ASP A 266 -15.11 14.10 3.52
C ASP A 266 -15.82 12.77 3.79
N VAL A 267 -15.76 12.31 5.05
CA VAL A 267 -16.28 11.00 5.47
C VAL A 267 -17.77 10.83 5.16
N GLN A 268 -18.55 11.92 5.18
CA GLN A 268 -19.99 11.85 4.89
C GLN A 268 -20.21 11.44 3.44
N ARG A 269 -19.54 12.10 2.50
CA ARG A 269 -19.68 11.81 1.06
C ARG A 269 -18.97 10.51 0.67
N VAL A 270 -17.95 10.10 1.39
CA VAL A 270 -17.26 8.81 1.15
C VAL A 270 -18.19 7.61 1.29
N HIS A 271 -19.25 7.68 2.09
CA HIS A 271 -20.21 6.58 2.23
C HIS A 271 -21.53 6.77 1.47
N ASP A 272 -21.69 7.90 0.77
CA ASP A 272 -22.89 8.15 -0.04
C ASP A 272 -22.85 7.35 -1.34
N THR A 273 -23.63 6.26 -1.38
CA THR A 273 -23.68 5.35 -2.53
C THR A 273 -24.37 5.94 -3.76
N SER A 274 -24.98 7.12 -3.66
CA SER A 274 -25.54 7.83 -4.81
C SER A 274 -24.49 8.61 -5.62
N LEU A 275 -23.28 8.75 -5.09
CA LEU A 275 -22.18 9.50 -5.69
C LEU A 275 -21.22 8.58 -6.47
N PHE A 276 -20.55 9.14 -7.47
CA PHE A 276 -19.33 8.55 -8.04
C PHE A 276 -18.14 8.88 -7.14
N ARG A 277 -17.61 7.86 -6.46
CA ARG A 277 -16.59 7.99 -5.41
C ARG A 277 -15.30 7.28 -5.80
N VAL A 278 -14.17 7.88 -5.47
CA VAL A 278 -12.84 7.29 -5.63
C VAL A 278 -12.15 7.21 -4.28
N LEU A 279 -11.60 6.04 -3.97
CA LEU A 279 -10.79 5.82 -2.78
C LEU A 279 -9.42 5.30 -3.19
N GLU A 280 -8.37 5.99 -2.78
CA GLU A 280 -7.00 5.50 -2.84
C GLU A 280 -6.42 5.37 -1.44
N TRP A 281 -5.65 4.32 -1.21
CA TRP A 281 -4.75 4.27 -0.08
C TRP A 281 -3.41 3.68 -0.46
N GLY A 282 -2.35 4.09 0.24
CA GLY A 282 -0.99 3.57 0.08
C GLY A 282 -0.15 3.89 1.32
N ALA A 283 1.04 3.31 1.41
CA ALA A 283 1.97 3.69 2.46
C ALA A 283 3.45 3.52 2.09
N MET A 284 4.31 4.08 2.93
CA MET A 284 5.76 4.00 2.80
C MET A 284 6.44 3.98 4.15
N GLU A 285 7.46 3.14 4.25
CA GLU A 285 8.38 3.15 5.38
C GLU A 285 9.36 4.32 5.21
N VAL A 286 9.67 5.06 6.27
CA VAL A 286 10.50 6.29 6.24
C VAL A 286 11.64 6.29 7.24
#